data_AF-A0A922ZJ21-F1
#
_entry.id   AF-A0A922ZJ21-F1
#
_cell.length_a   1.000
_cell.length_b   1.000
_cell.length_c   1.000
_cell.angle_alpha   90.00
_cell.angle_beta   90.00
_cell.angle_gamma   90.00
#
_symmetry.space_group_name_H-M   'P 1'
#
loop_
_entity.id
_entity.type
_entity.pdbx_description
1 polymer ?
#
loop_
_entity_poly.entity_id
_entity_poly.type
_entity_poly.pdbx_seq_one_letter_code
_entity_poly.pdbx_strand_id
1 'polypeptide(L)'
;MKKILLLITHAGALIVGVALGIYLLPILVEPESPGAEAITASQSGALFSTEFKRDLKGSDFLHWGEGRLTLSASQAVFEGELSPGPDYYLYLVPKFVEDEAGFLEIKSQSLQVGSVKTFGGFILDLPPNTDLQQYSTAVVWCERFGEFISAGQFRN
;
A
#
# COMPACT_ATOMS: atom_id res chain seq x y z
N MET A 1 21.42 -22.72 -36.09
CA MET A 1 22.03 -22.14 -34.86
C MET A 1 21.84 -20.63 -34.75
N LYS A 2 22.35 -19.78 -35.68
CA LYS A 2 22.21 -18.31 -35.61
C LYS A 2 20.76 -17.80 -35.47
N LYS A 3 19.81 -18.36 -36.25
CA LYS A 3 18.39 -17.99 -36.17
C LYS A 3 17.75 -18.33 -34.83
N ILE A 4 18.15 -19.44 -34.21
CA ILE A 4 17.66 -19.86 -32.88
C ILE A 4 18.18 -18.90 -31.81
N LEU A 5 19.47 -18.55 -31.88
CA LEU A 5 20.04 -17.56 -30.97
C LEU A 5 19.34 -16.20 -31.08
N LEU A 6 19.09 -15.73 -32.32
CA LEU A 6 18.33 -14.50 -32.55
C LEU A 6 16.91 -14.58 -31.98
N LEU A 7 16.21 -15.70 -32.19
CA LEU A 7 14.88 -15.88 -31.61
C LEU A 7 14.91 -15.80 -30.08
N ILE A 8 15.89 -16.44 -29.44
CA ILE A 8 16.06 -16.40 -27.98
C ILE A 8 16.33 -14.97 -27.50
N THR A 9 17.23 -14.23 -28.14
CA THR A 9 17.57 -12.87 -27.68
C THR A 9 16.40 -11.91 -27.84
N HIS A 10 15.64 -12.00 -28.93
CA HIS A 10 14.49 -11.12 -29.16
C HIS A 10 13.30 -11.51 -28.28
N ALA A 11 13.05 -12.80 -28.07
CA ALA A 11 12.04 -13.26 -27.12
C ALA A 11 12.39 -12.81 -25.69
N GLY A 12 13.66 -12.92 -25.29
CA GLY A 12 14.14 -12.40 -24.01
C GLY A 12 13.94 -10.90 -23.87
N ALA A 13 14.32 -10.12 -24.89
CA ALA A 13 14.11 -8.68 -24.91
C ALA A 13 12.62 -8.30 -24.80
N LEU A 14 11.73 -9.03 -25.48
CA LEU A 14 10.29 -8.82 -25.40
C LEU A 14 9.76 -9.11 -24.00
N ILE A 15 10.16 -10.23 -23.38
CA ILE A 15 9.75 -10.61 -22.02
C ILE A 15 10.19 -9.54 -21.01
N VAL A 16 11.45 -9.09 -21.10
CA VAL A 16 11.98 -8.03 -20.23
C VAL A 16 11.22 -6.73 -20.45
N GLY A 17 10.96 -6.34 -21.69
CA GLY A 17 10.19 -5.14 -22.02
C GLY A 17 8.76 -5.18 -21.45
N VAL A 18 8.08 -6.32 -21.55
CA VAL A 18 6.74 -6.51 -20.97
C VAL A 18 6.77 -6.45 -19.45
N ALA A 19 7.74 -7.12 -18.81
CA ALA A 19 7.87 -7.11 -17.35
C ALA A 19 8.15 -5.70 -16.81
N LEU A 20 9.06 -4.95 -17.45
CA LEU A 20 9.32 -3.55 -17.11
C LEU A 20 8.09 -2.68 -17.34
N GLY A 21 7.35 -2.92 -18.42
CA GLY A 21 6.10 -2.22 -18.69
C GLY A 21 5.07 -2.39 -17.57
N ILE A 22 4.87 -3.63 -17.09
CA ILE A 22 3.96 -3.91 -15.97
C ILE A 22 4.42 -3.20 -14.69
N TYR A 23 5.71 -3.19 -14.40
CA TYR A 23 6.26 -2.54 -13.20
C TYR A 23 6.19 -1.01 -13.25
N LEU A 24 6.45 -0.40 -14.42
CA LEU A 24 6.46 1.06 -14.56
C LEU A 24 5.05 1.64 -14.74
N LEU A 25 4.09 0.85 -15.21
CA LEU A 25 2.75 1.36 -15.52
C LEU A 25 2.07 2.04 -14.32
N PRO A 26 2.06 1.48 -13.08
CA PRO A 26 1.45 2.16 -11.93
C PRO A 26 2.02 3.55 -11.69
N ILE A 27 3.35 3.74 -11.83
CA ILE A 27 4.00 5.05 -11.68
C ILE A 27 3.55 6.01 -12.79
N LEU A 28 3.45 5.52 -14.03
CA LEU A 28 3.08 6.34 -15.18
C LEU A 28 1.61 6.78 -15.18
N VAL A 29 0.73 6.04 -14.50
CA VAL A 29 -0.72 6.33 -14.42
C VAL A 29 -1.16 6.84 -13.06
N GLU A 30 -0.22 7.01 -12.12
CA GLU A 30 -0.47 7.61 -10.81
C GLU A 30 -1.11 9.00 -10.99
N PRO A 31 -2.25 9.30 -10.34
CA PRO A 31 -2.82 10.63 -10.34
C PRO A 31 -1.93 11.59 -9.54
N GLU A 32 -2.19 12.90 -9.65
CA GLU A 32 -1.44 13.87 -8.86
C GLU A 32 -1.59 13.61 -7.35
N SER A 33 -0.45 13.44 -6.67
CA SER A 33 -0.40 13.20 -5.22
C SER A 33 -0.86 14.43 -4.44
N PRO A 34 -1.47 14.24 -3.25
CA PRO A 34 -1.78 15.36 -2.37
C PRO A 34 -0.53 16.18 -2.07
N GLY A 35 -0.63 17.51 -2.17
CA GLY A 35 0.48 18.39 -1.82
C GLY A 35 0.86 18.30 -0.34
N ALA A 36 2.13 18.52 0.00
CA ALA A 36 2.63 18.43 1.37
C ALA A 36 1.82 19.28 2.37
N GLU A 37 1.42 20.49 1.97
CA GLU A 37 0.57 21.36 2.78
C GLU A 37 -0.80 20.74 3.08
N ALA A 38 -1.40 20.06 2.11
CA ALA A 38 -2.68 19.37 2.28
C ALA A 38 -2.55 18.15 3.20
N ILE A 39 -1.45 17.40 3.10
CA ILE A 39 -1.14 16.29 4.01
C ILE A 39 -1.00 16.82 5.44
N THR A 40 -0.14 17.82 5.66
CA THR A 40 0.07 18.41 6.99
C THR A 40 -1.23 18.99 7.57
N ALA A 41 -2.03 19.69 6.78
CA ALA A 41 -3.31 20.23 7.23
C ALA A 41 -4.29 19.11 7.64
N SER A 42 -4.31 18.00 6.91
CA SER A 42 -5.22 16.87 7.15
C SER A 42 -4.80 15.98 8.33
N GLN A 43 -3.55 16.08 8.79
CA GLN A 43 -3.07 15.40 10.00
C GLN A 43 -3.57 16.08 11.29
N SER A 44 -4.12 17.29 11.21
CA SER A 44 -4.69 17.99 12.38
C SER A 44 -5.88 17.21 12.96
N GLY A 45 -5.91 17.02 14.27
CA GLY A 45 -6.97 16.26 14.94
C GLY A 45 -6.84 14.73 14.81
N ALA A 46 -5.64 14.23 14.47
CA ALA A 46 -5.34 12.80 14.55
C ALA A 46 -5.61 12.25 15.96
N LEU A 47 -6.37 11.16 16.02
CA LEU A 47 -6.66 10.40 17.23
C LEU A 47 -5.60 9.31 17.47
N PHE A 48 -5.10 8.74 16.37
CA PHE A 48 -4.06 7.72 16.38
C PHE A 48 -2.97 8.00 15.35
N SER A 49 -1.78 7.46 15.59
CA SER A 49 -0.65 7.50 14.67
C SER A 49 0.11 6.20 14.72
N THR A 50 0.70 5.81 13.60
CA THR A 50 1.63 4.68 13.50
C THR A 50 2.65 4.92 12.39
N GLU A 51 3.68 4.09 12.34
CA GLU A 51 4.73 4.11 11.34
C GLU A 51 4.70 2.80 10.56
N PHE A 52 4.66 2.89 9.23
CA PHE A 52 4.89 1.79 8.32
C PHE A 52 6.39 1.54 8.21
N LYS A 53 6.76 0.27 8.20
CA LYS A 53 8.15 -0.18 8.12
C LYS A 53 8.40 -0.93 6.82
N ARG A 54 9.55 -0.67 6.25
CA ARG A 54 9.98 -1.27 4.98
C ARG A 54 10.36 -2.75 5.11
N ASP A 55 10.73 -3.19 6.31
CA ASP A 55 11.37 -4.47 6.60
C ASP A 55 10.50 -5.41 7.46
N LEU A 56 9.18 -5.34 7.29
CA LEU A 56 8.26 -6.33 7.87
C LEU A 56 8.42 -7.70 7.20
N LYS A 57 7.94 -8.75 7.88
CA LYS A 57 8.13 -10.14 7.46
C LYS A 57 7.66 -10.45 6.02
N GLY A 58 6.55 -9.85 5.58
CA GLY A 58 6.01 -9.98 4.22
C GLY A 58 6.52 -8.93 3.24
N SER A 59 7.35 -7.97 3.68
CA SER A 59 7.89 -6.94 2.79
C SER A 59 9.15 -7.43 2.06
N ASP A 60 9.30 -7.02 0.80
CA ASP A 60 10.46 -7.35 -0.04
C ASP A 60 10.91 -6.16 -0.90
N PHE A 61 11.81 -6.40 -1.87
CA PHE A 61 12.34 -5.35 -2.75
C PHE A 61 11.28 -4.67 -3.63
N LEU A 62 10.23 -5.41 -4.02
CA LEU A 62 9.14 -4.97 -4.87
C LEU A 62 7.88 -4.59 -4.08
N HIS A 63 7.70 -5.13 -2.87
CA HIS A 63 6.51 -4.94 -2.03
C HIS A 63 6.91 -4.37 -0.68
N TRP A 64 6.89 -3.04 -0.57
CA TRP A 64 7.28 -2.35 0.65
C TRP A 64 6.56 -1.02 0.79
N GLY A 65 6.54 -0.49 2.01
CA GLY A 65 6.09 0.86 2.32
C GLY A 65 6.73 1.38 3.60
N GLU A 66 7.00 2.67 3.68
CA GLU A 66 7.55 3.32 4.85
C GLU A 66 7.03 4.75 5.02
N GLY A 67 6.79 5.15 6.26
CA GLY A 67 6.31 6.49 6.59
C GLY A 67 5.19 6.48 7.62
N ARG A 68 4.64 7.66 7.88
CA ARG A 68 3.68 7.88 8.95
C ARG A 68 2.25 7.79 8.45
N LEU A 69 1.43 7.00 9.14
CA LEU A 69 -0.02 7.02 9.00
C LEU A 69 -0.66 7.65 10.25
N THR A 70 -1.56 8.59 10.03
CA THR A 70 -2.42 9.15 11.08
C THR A 70 -3.89 8.83 10.78
N LEU A 71 -4.68 8.65 11.84
CA LEU A 71 -6.11 8.38 11.76
C LEU A 71 -6.85 9.43 12.60
N SER A 72 -7.75 10.17 11.97
CA SER A 72 -8.72 11.05 12.63
C SER A 72 -10.09 10.38 12.69
N ALA A 73 -11.10 11.08 13.22
CA ALA A 73 -12.48 10.57 13.24
C ALA A 73 -13.07 10.31 11.84
N SER A 74 -12.49 10.91 10.80
CA SER A 74 -13.03 10.86 9.43
C SER A 74 -12.00 10.58 8.35
N GLN A 75 -10.70 10.59 8.64
CA GLN A 75 -9.67 10.44 7.61
C GLN A 75 -8.48 9.60 8.05
N ALA A 76 -7.90 8.89 7.08
CA ALA A 76 -6.59 8.26 7.15
C ALA A 76 -5.64 9.03 6.25
N VAL A 77 -4.55 9.54 6.84
CA VAL A 77 -3.58 10.38 6.13
C VAL A 77 -2.21 9.74 6.25
N PHE A 78 -1.62 9.42 5.10
CA PHE A 78 -0.31 8.81 4.99
C PHE A 78 0.68 9.80 4.36
N GLU A 79 1.85 9.90 4.98
CA GLU A 79 3.00 10.66 4.53
C GLU A 79 4.21 9.74 4.48
N GLY A 80 4.72 9.47 3.28
CA GLY A 80 5.81 8.52 3.08
C GLY A 80 5.87 7.99 1.66
N GLU A 81 6.49 6.82 1.51
CA GLU A 81 6.68 6.16 0.22
C GLU A 81 6.16 4.73 0.25
N LEU A 82 5.52 4.34 -0.85
CA LEU A 82 5.10 2.97 -1.13
C LEU A 82 5.77 2.52 -2.42
N SER A 83 6.08 1.22 -2.49
CA SER A 83 6.34 0.55 -3.75
C SER A 83 5.15 0.71 -4.72
N PRO A 84 5.38 0.82 -6.04
CA PRO A 84 4.30 0.97 -7.02
C PRO A 84 3.54 -0.34 -7.22
N GLY A 85 2.20 -0.26 -7.28
CA GLY A 85 1.35 -1.42 -7.57
C GLY A 85 -0.04 -1.06 -8.09
N PRO A 86 -0.73 -1.99 -8.77
CA PRO A 86 -1.91 -1.64 -9.58
C PRO A 86 -3.22 -1.51 -8.79
N ASP A 87 -3.32 -2.03 -7.58
CA ASP A 87 -4.60 -2.22 -6.88
C ASP A 87 -4.45 -2.22 -5.35
N TYR A 88 -3.82 -1.16 -4.83
CA TYR A 88 -3.56 -1.02 -3.40
C TYR A 88 -4.79 -0.50 -2.65
N TYR A 89 -4.98 -1.02 -1.44
CA TYR A 89 -6.01 -0.57 -0.50
C TYR A 89 -5.43 -0.41 0.90
N LEU A 90 -5.93 0.59 1.62
CA LEU A 90 -5.74 0.70 3.05
C LEU A 90 -6.82 -0.12 3.77
N TYR A 91 -6.38 -0.96 4.70
CA TYR A 91 -7.23 -1.70 5.62
C TYR A 91 -6.97 -1.30 7.06
N LEU A 92 -8.02 -1.23 7.87
CA LEU A 92 -7.91 -1.26 9.34
C LEU A 92 -8.27 -2.66 9.82
N VAL A 93 -7.39 -3.25 10.62
CA VAL A 93 -7.46 -4.66 11.02
C VAL A 93 -7.45 -4.79 12.56
N PRO A 94 -8.10 -5.83 13.13
CA PRO A 94 -8.29 -5.95 14.58
C PRO A 94 -7.07 -6.41 15.37
N LYS A 95 -6.03 -6.95 14.70
CA LYS A 95 -4.79 -7.43 15.33
C LYS A 95 -3.60 -7.08 14.44
N PHE A 96 -2.42 -6.94 15.05
CA PHE A 96 -1.19 -6.73 14.28
C PHE A 96 -0.86 -7.93 13.40
N VAL A 97 -0.44 -7.65 12.17
CA VAL A 97 -0.03 -8.62 11.14
C VAL A 97 1.17 -8.06 10.39
N GLU A 98 2.04 -8.95 9.94
CA GLU A 98 3.32 -8.59 9.31
C GLU A 98 3.55 -9.28 7.97
N ASP A 99 2.61 -10.10 7.51
CA ASP A 99 2.71 -10.87 6.27
C ASP A 99 1.32 -11.17 5.66
N GLU A 100 1.34 -11.74 4.46
CA GLU A 100 0.16 -12.10 3.67
C GLU A 100 -0.74 -13.08 4.43
N ALA A 101 -0.14 -14.12 5.01
CA ALA A 101 -0.88 -15.17 5.71
C ALA A 101 -1.64 -14.59 6.91
N GLY A 102 -0.96 -13.79 7.73
CA GLY A 102 -1.56 -13.12 8.88
C GLY A 102 -2.69 -12.18 8.48
N PHE A 103 -2.51 -11.41 7.41
CA PHE A 103 -3.57 -10.54 6.91
C PHE A 103 -4.77 -11.33 6.36
N LEU A 104 -4.53 -12.37 5.55
CA LEU A 104 -5.59 -13.18 4.95
C LEU A 104 -6.48 -13.87 5.98
N GLU A 105 -5.92 -14.29 7.13
CA GLU A 105 -6.70 -14.84 8.24
C GLU A 105 -7.76 -13.87 8.79
N ILE A 106 -7.49 -12.57 8.78
CA ILE A 106 -8.33 -11.54 9.41
C ILE A 106 -8.96 -10.57 8.43
N LYS A 107 -8.66 -10.70 7.13
CA LYS A 107 -9.15 -9.78 6.09
C LYS A 107 -10.68 -9.64 6.10
N SER A 108 -11.40 -10.74 6.34
CA SER A 108 -12.86 -10.76 6.44
C SER A 108 -13.44 -10.00 7.65
N GLN A 109 -12.61 -9.75 8.67
CA GLN A 109 -12.96 -8.99 9.88
C GLN A 109 -12.46 -7.54 9.82
N SER A 110 -11.83 -7.17 8.71
CA SER A 110 -11.14 -5.88 8.54
C SER A 110 -12.00 -4.89 7.79
N LEU A 111 -11.77 -3.60 8.04
CA LEU A 111 -12.38 -2.51 7.29
C LEU A 111 -11.49 -2.14 6.12
N GLN A 112 -12.00 -2.31 4.89
CA GLN A 112 -11.42 -1.72 3.70
C GLN A 112 -11.76 -0.22 3.67
N VAL A 113 -10.78 0.64 3.92
CA VAL A 113 -10.99 2.11 4.00
C VAL A 113 -11.18 2.68 2.61
N GLY A 114 -10.27 2.36 1.69
CA GLY A 114 -10.29 2.91 0.34
C GLY A 114 -9.07 2.54 -0.48
N SER A 115 -9.16 2.80 -1.79
CA SER A 115 -8.07 2.54 -2.74
C SER A 115 -6.93 3.55 -2.55
N VAL A 116 -5.71 3.06 -2.42
CA VAL A 116 -4.49 3.87 -2.45
C VAL A 116 -4.02 3.96 -3.90
N LYS A 117 -4.04 5.17 -4.45
CA LYS A 117 -3.70 5.42 -5.86
C LYS A 117 -2.39 6.15 -6.04
N THR A 118 -1.86 6.70 -4.96
CA THR A 118 -0.66 7.51 -4.92
C THR A 118 0.34 6.87 -3.99
N PHE A 119 1.60 6.83 -4.41
CA PHE A 119 2.68 6.10 -3.74
C PHE A 119 3.56 7.04 -2.89
N GLY A 120 3.44 8.35 -3.06
CA GLY A 120 4.14 9.37 -2.27
C GLY A 120 3.34 9.98 -1.11
N GLY A 121 2.27 9.32 -0.67
CA GLY A 121 1.32 9.84 0.33
C GLY A 121 -0.12 9.83 -0.16
N PHE A 122 -1.08 9.73 0.75
CA PHE A 122 -2.50 9.72 0.40
C PHE A 122 -3.37 10.28 1.53
N ILE A 123 -4.58 10.69 1.17
CA ILE A 123 -5.65 11.06 2.09
C ILE A 123 -6.88 10.25 1.69
N LEU A 124 -7.42 9.47 2.63
CA LEU A 124 -8.61 8.65 2.42
C LEU A 124 -9.65 9.00 3.48
N ASP A 125 -10.90 9.18 3.07
CA ASP A 125 -12.01 9.33 4.00
C ASP A 125 -12.38 7.96 4.59
N LEU A 126 -12.62 7.94 5.90
CA LEU A 126 -13.17 6.77 6.57
C LEU A 126 -14.67 6.67 6.27
N PRO A 127 -15.20 5.44 6.15
CA PRO A 127 -16.64 5.22 6.11
C PRO A 127 -17.35 5.92 7.30
N PRO A 128 -18.54 6.51 7.09
CA PRO A 128 -19.27 7.16 8.16
C PRO A 128 -19.52 6.23 9.35
N ASN A 129 -19.37 6.75 10.58
CA ASN A 129 -19.52 6.00 11.83
C ASN A 129 -18.50 4.85 12.01
N THR A 130 -17.33 4.93 11.37
CA THR A 130 -16.23 3.99 11.66
C THR A 130 -15.84 4.08 13.13
N ASP A 131 -15.95 2.97 13.85
CA ASP A 131 -15.49 2.84 15.22
C ASP A 131 -14.03 2.34 15.24
N LEU A 132 -13.10 3.28 15.37
CA LEU A 132 -11.67 2.99 15.42
C LEU A 132 -11.25 2.11 16.60
N GLN A 133 -12.08 1.96 17.64
CA GLN A 133 -11.78 1.08 18.77
C GLN A 133 -11.82 -0.40 18.38
N GLN A 134 -12.44 -0.76 17.25
CA GLN A 134 -12.48 -2.14 16.78
C GLN A 134 -11.17 -2.60 16.11
N TYR A 135 -10.27 -1.66 15.84
CA TYR A 135 -9.03 -1.91 15.09
C TYR A 135 -7.80 -1.55 15.91
N SER A 136 -6.67 -2.15 15.56
CA SER A 136 -5.38 -1.92 16.21
C SER A 136 -4.27 -1.56 15.23
N THR A 137 -4.45 -1.93 13.96
CA THR A 137 -3.39 -1.92 12.95
C THR A 137 -3.94 -1.46 11.62
N ALA A 138 -3.13 -0.73 10.88
CA ALA A 138 -3.41 -0.37 9.49
C ALA A 138 -2.49 -1.18 8.57
N VAL A 139 -3.01 -1.65 7.44
CA VAL A 139 -2.30 -2.48 6.45
C VAL A 139 -2.51 -1.89 5.07
N VAL A 140 -1.44 -1.76 4.28
CA VAL A 140 -1.55 -1.54 2.83
C VAL A 140 -1.41 -2.88 2.13
N TRP A 141 -2.39 -3.20 1.29
CA TRP A 141 -2.54 -4.50 0.65
C TRP A 141 -2.82 -4.35 -0.84
N CYS A 142 -2.17 -5.17 -1.67
CA CYS A 142 -2.49 -5.27 -3.09
C CYS A 142 -3.57 -6.34 -3.33
N GLU A 143 -4.80 -5.92 -3.65
CA GLU A 143 -5.91 -6.84 -3.94
C GLU A 143 -5.66 -7.70 -5.18
N ARG A 144 -5.04 -7.12 -6.20
CA ARG A 144 -4.82 -7.78 -7.49
C ARG A 144 -3.86 -8.95 -7.40
N PHE A 145 -2.78 -8.80 -6.63
CA PHE A 145 -1.70 -9.79 -6.56
C PHE A 145 -1.69 -10.58 -5.25
N GLY A 146 -2.42 -10.13 -4.23
CA GLY A 146 -2.44 -10.78 -2.94
C GLY A 146 -1.13 -10.57 -2.16
N GLU A 147 -0.57 -9.37 -2.27
CA GLU A 147 0.76 -9.03 -1.74
C GLU A 147 0.65 -8.04 -0.57
N PHE A 148 1.41 -8.29 0.49
CA PHE A 148 1.51 -7.41 1.66
C PHE A 148 2.53 -6.31 1.39
N ILE A 149 2.13 -5.05 1.58
CA ILE A 149 3.02 -3.91 1.28
C ILE A 149 3.70 -3.42 2.55
N SER A 150 2.91 -3.02 3.55
CA SER A 150 3.40 -2.67 4.90
C SER A 150 2.23 -2.60 5.88
N ALA A 151 2.54 -2.51 7.16
CA ALA A 151 1.57 -2.30 8.23
C ALA A 151 2.14 -1.45 9.37
N GLY A 152 1.25 -0.89 10.17
CA GLY A 152 1.59 -0.15 11.37
C GLY A 152 0.55 -0.38 12.46
N GLN A 153 0.98 -0.78 13.65
CA GLN A 153 0.13 -0.88 14.83
C GLN A 153 -0.03 0.50 15.48
N PHE A 154 -1.26 0.97 15.64
CA PHE A 154 -1.60 2.27 16.25
C PHE A 154 -2.28 2.14 17.62
N ARG A 155 -2.68 0.92 18.01
CA ARG A 155 -3.28 0.62 19.32
C ARG A 155 -2.86 -0.78 19.79
N ASN A 156 -2.75 -0.94 21.10
CA ASN A 156 -2.51 -2.24 21.76
C ASN A 156 -3.82 -2.93 22.16
#